data_AF-A0A561PWK0-F1
#
_entry.id   AF-A0A561PWK0-F1
#
_cell.length_a   1.000
_cell.length_b   1.000
_cell.length_c   1.000
_cell.angle_alpha   90.00
_cell.angle_beta   90.00
_cell.angle_gamma   90.00
#
_symmetry.space_group_name_H-M   'P 1'
#
loop_
_entity.id
_entity.type
_entity.pdbx_description
1 polymer ?
#
loop_
_entity_poly.entity_id
_entity_poly.type
_entity_poly.pdbx_seq_one_letter_code
_entity_poly.pdbx_strand_id
1 'polypeptide(L)'
;MQQRPRPSFGGNNNNRGRNPNFRREQQQEHRTNRMIRVPEVRLVGENVEVGVYRTEEALRMAEEQGLDLVEISPNAVPPVCRIIDYNKFLYEKKKKEKEMKAKAHKSEVKEIRFTPNTDDHDFDFKAKHAESFLKDGNKVKTYVQFKGRAIMFKERGELILLKFAERLAEVGGLESMPTMEGKRMIAIFAPKAAKKKEKEPKEPREPREPKAATPPSSADAGGSAE
;
A
#
# COMPACT_ATOMS: atom_id res chain seq x y z
N MET A 1 23.12 -9.18 69.57
CA MET A 1 24.04 -9.78 68.58
C MET A 1 23.51 -11.14 68.14
N GLN A 2 22.93 -11.25 66.94
CA GLN A 2 22.67 -12.54 66.29
C GLN A 2 23.03 -12.39 64.80
N GLN A 3 24.03 -13.16 64.39
CA GLN A 3 24.53 -13.21 63.02
C GLN A 3 23.59 -14.08 62.17
N ARG A 4 23.25 -13.61 60.97
CA ARG A 4 22.59 -14.42 59.92
C ARG A 4 23.62 -14.76 58.83
N PRO A 5 23.70 -16.00 58.34
CA PRO A 5 24.63 -16.37 57.27
C PRO A 5 24.14 -15.85 55.91
N ARG A 6 25.07 -15.46 55.04
CA ARG A 6 24.82 -15.01 53.67
C ARG A 6 24.55 -16.21 52.75
N PRO A 7 23.56 -16.18 51.85
CA PRO A 7 23.42 -17.19 50.81
C PRO A 7 24.43 -16.96 49.68
N SER A 8 25.07 -18.05 49.24
CA SER A 8 25.96 -18.11 48.08
C SER A 8 25.12 -18.11 46.79
N PHE A 9 25.24 -17.06 45.97
CA PHE A 9 24.66 -17.03 44.63
C PHE A 9 25.66 -17.63 43.63
N GLY A 10 25.57 -18.94 43.43
CA GLY A 10 26.13 -19.62 42.27
C GLY A 10 25.28 -19.33 41.02
N GLY A 11 25.57 -18.21 40.35
CA GLY A 11 24.96 -17.84 39.08
C GLY A 11 25.88 -18.20 37.91
N ASN A 12 25.63 -19.35 37.30
CA ASN A 12 26.29 -19.82 36.08
C ASN A 12 25.96 -18.88 34.90
N ASN A 13 26.82 -17.90 34.63
CA ASN A 13 26.62 -16.91 33.57
C ASN A 13 27.04 -17.48 32.21
N ASN A 14 26.30 -18.45 31.70
CA ASN A 14 26.39 -18.93 30.33
C ASN A 14 25.30 -18.28 29.47
N ASN A 15 25.31 -16.95 29.40
CA ASN A 15 24.59 -16.22 28.37
C ASN A 15 25.62 -15.63 27.39
N ARG A 16 26.29 -16.52 26.66
CA ARG A 16 27.04 -16.13 25.46
C ARG A 16 26.02 -15.62 24.47
N GLY A 17 26.00 -14.31 24.30
CA GLY A 17 25.11 -13.59 23.39
C GLY A 17 25.01 -14.33 22.07
N ARG A 18 23.81 -14.84 21.80
CA ARG A 18 23.40 -15.31 20.49
C ARG A 18 23.44 -14.10 19.57
N ASN A 19 24.59 -13.90 18.93
CA ASN A 19 24.84 -12.80 18.01
C ASN A 19 23.72 -12.83 16.95
N PRO A 20 22.82 -11.83 16.87
CA PRO A 20 21.71 -11.83 15.92
C PRO A 20 22.16 -11.53 14.49
N ASN A 21 23.47 -11.40 14.26
CA ASN A 21 24.11 -11.32 12.96
C ASN A 21 24.16 -12.69 12.25
N PHE A 22 23.05 -13.43 12.27
CA PHE A 22 22.75 -14.32 11.16
C PHE A 22 22.63 -13.40 9.95
N ARG A 23 23.74 -13.30 9.21
CA ARG A 23 23.81 -12.85 7.83
C ARG A 23 22.60 -13.47 7.18
N ARG A 24 21.52 -12.68 7.01
CA ARG A 24 20.37 -13.12 6.22
C ARG A 24 21.00 -13.45 4.88
N GLU A 25 21.25 -14.73 4.62
CA GLU A 25 21.55 -15.19 3.29
C GLU A 25 20.46 -14.56 2.45
N GLN A 26 20.85 -13.60 1.62
CA GLN A 26 19.94 -12.98 0.68
C GLN A 26 19.52 -14.15 -0.20
N GLN A 27 18.42 -14.80 0.16
CA GLN A 27 17.82 -15.85 -0.64
C GLN A 27 17.73 -15.23 -2.03
N GLN A 28 18.44 -15.83 -2.98
CA GLN A 28 18.47 -15.33 -4.34
C GLN A 28 17.02 -15.31 -4.82
N GLU A 29 16.51 -14.10 -5.05
CA GLU A 29 15.09 -13.89 -5.33
C GLU A 29 14.71 -14.45 -6.71
N HIS A 30 15.69 -14.64 -7.59
CA HIS A 30 15.53 -15.15 -8.95
C HIS A 30 16.40 -16.38 -9.17
N ARG A 31 15.87 -17.37 -9.91
CA ARG A 31 16.67 -18.49 -10.42
C ARG A 31 17.50 -18.01 -11.59
N THR A 32 18.76 -18.41 -11.65
CA THR A 32 19.69 -18.04 -12.72
C THR A 32 20.38 -19.25 -13.32
N ASN A 33 20.68 -19.17 -14.61
CA ASN A 33 21.45 -20.15 -15.38
C ASN A 33 20.96 -21.58 -15.12
N ARG A 34 21.85 -22.43 -14.59
CA ARG A 34 21.61 -23.86 -14.30
C ARG A 34 20.59 -24.13 -13.19
N MET A 35 20.10 -23.10 -12.49
CA MET A 35 19.00 -23.25 -11.55
C MET A 35 17.64 -23.38 -12.25
N ILE A 36 17.56 -23.00 -13.52
CA ILE A 36 16.36 -23.12 -14.36
C ILE A 36 16.31 -24.57 -14.89
N ARG A 37 15.29 -25.32 -14.47
CA ARG A 37 15.15 -26.77 -14.77
C ARG A 37 14.04 -27.10 -15.77
N VAL A 38 13.41 -26.08 -16.34
CA VAL A 38 12.35 -26.28 -17.34
C VAL A 38 12.94 -26.55 -18.73
N PRO A 39 12.24 -27.28 -19.61
CA PRO A 39 12.75 -27.59 -20.95
C PRO A 39 12.69 -26.40 -21.91
N GLU A 40 11.67 -25.55 -21.78
CA GLU A 40 11.41 -24.40 -22.64
C GLU A 40 11.19 -23.14 -21.81
N VAL A 41 11.70 -22.02 -22.32
CA VAL A 41 11.60 -20.70 -21.70
C VAL A 41 11.21 -19.66 -22.73
N ARG A 42 10.43 -18.67 -22.30
CA ARG A 42 10.19 -17.47 -23.10
C ARG A 42 11.33 -16.49 -22.87
N LEU A 43 12.16 -16.28 -23.88
CA LEU A 43 13.32 -15.41 -23.82
C LEU A 43 12.94 -13.96 -24.13
N VAL A 44 13.44 -13.04 -23.32
CA VAL A 44 13.33 -11.59 -23.54
C VAL A 44 14.74 -10.99 -23.39
N GLY A 45 15.09 -10.00 -24.20
CA GLY A 45 16.35 -9.28 -24.03
C GLY A 45 16.51 -8.16 -25.05
N GLU A 46 17.54 -7.34 -24.89
CA GLU A 46 17.83 -6.22 -25.79
C GLU A 46 18.54 -6.68 -27.08
N ASN A 47 19.31 -7.77 -27.01
CA ASN A 47 20.09 -8.32 -28.12
C ASN A 47 19.59 -9.70 -28.61
N VAL A 48 18.35 -10.08 -28.26
CA VAL A 48 17.76 -11.35 -28.66
C VAL A 48 16.33 -11.16 -29.10
N GLU A 49 15.91 -11.93 -30.10
CA GLU A 49 14.52 -11.94 -30.53
C GLU A 49 13.63 -12.51 -29.42
N VAL A 50 12.49 -11.85 -29.19
CA VAL A 50 11.54 -12.28 -28.16
C VAL A 50 10.77 -13.48 -28.71
N GLY A 51 10.94 -14.63 -28.05
CA GLY A 51 10.39 -15.89 -28.52
C GLY A 51 10.43 -16.99 -27.47
N VAL A 52 9.94 -18.17 -27.84
CA VAL A 52 10.08 -19.38 -27.00
C VAL A 52 11.29 -20.16 -27.52
N TYR A 53 12.20 -20.47 -26.62
CA TYR A 53 13.46 -21.17 -26.92
C TYR A 53 13.61 -22.36 -25.96
N ARG A 54 14.41 -23.34 -26.37
CA ARG A 54 14.89 -24.36 -25.43
C ARG A 54 15.81 -23.71 -24.41
N THR A 55 15.74 -24.16 -23.17
CA THR A 55 16.58 -23.64 -22.08
C THR A 55 18.07 -23.73 -22.41
N GLU A 56 18.49 -24.81 -23.07
CA GLU A 56 19.88 -25.01 -23.52
C GLU A 56 20.34 -23.94 -24.52
N GLU A 57 19.48 -23.57 -25.48
CA GLU A 57 19.79 -22.53 -26.45
C GLU A 57 19.85 -21.15 -25.78
N ALA A 58 18.90 -20.87 -24.87
CA ALA A 58 18.88 -19.62 -24.11
C ALA A 58 20.13 -19.48 -23.21
N LEU A 59 20.61 -20.59 -22.62
CA LEU A 59 21.85 -20.62 -21.86
C LEU A 59 23.07 -20.34 -22.75
N ARG A 60 23.14 -20.96 -23.94
CA ARG A 60 24.24 -20.73 -24.89
C ARG A 60 24.28 -19.26 -25.34
N MET A 61 23.12 -18.68 -25.66
CA MET A 61 23.03 -17.26 -26.02
C MET A 61 23.49 -16.33 -24.89
N ALA A 62 23.20 -16.68 -23.63
CA ALA A 62 23.67 -15.93 -22.48
C ALA A 62 25.20 -16.03 -22.32
N GLU A 63 25.76 -17.24 -22.47
CA GLU A 63 27.20 -17.49 -22.41
C GLU A 63 27.97 -16.79 -23.54
N GLU A 64 27.46 -16.82 -24.78
CA GLU A 64 28.03 -16.12 -25.93
C GLU A 64 28.12 -14.60 -25.71
N GLN A 65 27.16 -14.03 -24.98
CA GLN A 65 27.14 -12.62 -24.61
C GLN A 65 27.90 -12.30 -23.32
N GLY A 66 28.38 -13.31 -22.60
CA GLY A 66 29.00 -13.15 -21.28
C GLY A 66 28.04 -12.63 -20.20
N LEU A 67 26.74 -12.93 -20.33
CA LEU A 67 25.66 -12.51 -19.44
C LEU A 67 25.00 -13.71 -18.76
N ASP A 68 24.09 -13.45 -17.82
CA ASP A 68 23.33 -14.49 -17.13
C ASP A 68 21.91 -14.62 -17.69
N LEU A 69 21.42 -15.86 -17.75
CA LEU A 69 20.01 -16.16 -17.98
C LEU A 69 19.26 -16.07 -16.64
N VAL A 70 18.43 -15.06 -16.46
CA VAL A 70 17.70 -14.80 -15.21
C VAL A 70 16.21 -15.07 -15.41
N GLU A 71 15.62 -15.94 -14.59
CA GLU A 71 14.18 -16.18 -14.55
C GLU A 71 13.47 -15.00 -13.85
N ILE A 72 12.65 -14.24 -14.59
CA ILE A 72 11.95 -13.05 -14.08
C ILE A 72 10.53 -13.40 -13.63
N SER A 73 9.85 -14.29 -14.36
CA SER A 73 8.48 -14.70 -14.04
C SER A 73 8.34 -16.22 -14.11
N PRO A 74 8.34 -16.92 -12.96
CA PRO A 74 8.15 -18.37 -12.92
C PRO A 74 6.69 -18.80 -13.12
N ASN A 75 5.73 -17.89 -12.96
CA ASN A 75 4.30 -18.20 -13.00
C ASN A 75 3.72 -18.32 -14.43
N ALA A 76 4.49 -17.94 -15.45
CA ALA A 76 4.07 -18.03 -16.84
C ALA A 76 4.35 -19.42 -17.43
N VAL A 77 3.55 -19.83 -18.42
CA VAL A 77 3.78 -21.06 -19.20
C VAL A 77 4.01 -20.67 -20.67
N PRO A 78 5.23 -20.83 -21.22
CA PRO A 78 6.51 -21.14 -20.56
C PRO A 78 7.03 -19.99 -19.65
N PRO A 79 7.91 -20.26 -18.66
CA PRO A 79 8.48 -19.24 -17.78
C PRO A 79 9.23 -18.15 -18.55
N VAL A 80 9.19 -16.91 -18.05
CA VAL A 80 9.84 -15.78 -18.71
C VAL A 80 11.25 -15.59 -18.17
N CYS A 81 12.24 -15.75 -19.05
CA CYS A 81 13.65 -15.57 -18.76
C CYS A 81 14.21 -14.38 -19.53
N ARG A 82 15.17 -13.68 -18.92
CA ARG A 82 15.83 -12.51 -19.50
C ARG A 82 17.35 -12.67 -19.46
N ILE A 83 18.03 -12.41 -20.57
CA ILE A 83 19.50 -12.39 -20.62
C ILE A 83 19.98 -11.02 -20.16
N ILE A 84 20.62 -10.95 -19.00
CA ILE A 84 21.11 -9.72 -18.37
C ILE A 84 22.28 -10.00 -17.42
N ASP A 85 23.06 -8.97 -17.10
CA ASP A 85 23.99 -9.02 -15.96
C ASP A 85 23.18 -9.04 -14.66
N TYR A 86 23.28 -10.15 -13.91
CA TYR A 86 22.51 -10.34 -12.68
C TYR A 86 22.90 -9.35 -11.57
N ASN A 87 24.18 -9.01 -11.44
CA ASN A 87 24.67 -8.09 -10.42
C ASN A 87 24.20 -6.66 -10.68
N LYS A 88 24.27 -6.22 -11.95
CA LYS A 88 23.75 -4.92 -12.38
C LYS A 88 22.24 -4.84 -12.18
N PHE A 89 21.51 -5.89 -12.53
CA PHE A 89 20.07 -5.98 -12.31
C PHE A 89 19.69 -5.86 -10.83
N LEU A 90 20.38 -6.57 -9.94
CA LEU A 90 20.16 -6.47 -8.49
C LEU A 90 20.44 -5.06 -7.97
N TYR A 91 21.48 -4.39 -8.48
CA TYR A 91 21.79 -3.01 -8.11
C TYR A 91 20.69 -2.06 -8.56
N GLU A 92 20.26 -2.13 -9.82
CA GLU A 92 19.19 -1.29 -10.37
C GLU A 92 17.86 -1.53 -9.66
N LYS A 93 17.51 -2.78 -9.38
CA LYS A 93 16.30 -3.12 -8.62
C LYS A 93 16.36 -2.51 -7.22
N LYS A 94 17.47 -2.70 -6.48
CA LYS A 94 17.66 -2.10 -5.15
C LYS A 94 17.64 -0.58 -5.20
N LYS A 95 18.23 0.05 -6.23
CA LYS A 95 18.21 1.50 -6.42
C LYS A 95 16.80 2.00 -6.67
N LYS A 96 16.07 1.39 -7.61
CA LYS A 96 14.66 1.71 -7.90
C LYS A 96 13.78 1.51 -6.67
N GLU A 97 13.95 0.41 -5.92
CA GLU A 97 13.22 0.18 -4.67
C GLU A 97 13.52 1.24 -3.61
N LYS A 98 14.77 1.66 -3.46
CA LYS A 98 15.14 2.75 -2.55
C LYS A 98 14.54 4.08 -2.99
N GLU A 99 14.60 4.40 -4.28
CA GLU A 99 13.99 5.61 -4.84
C GLU A 99 12.47 5.59 -4.69
N MET A 100 11.80 4.46 -4.93
CA MET A 100 10.36 4.31 -4.71
C MET A 100 10.00 4.46 -3.24
N LYS A 101 10.78 3.86 -2.33
CA LYS A 101 10.58 4.01 -0.88
C LYS A 101 10.86 5.43 -0.40
N ALA A 102 11.83 6.12 -0.98
CA ALA A 102 12.13 7.52 -0.65
C ALA A 102 11.06 8.48 -1.20
N LYS A 103 10.52 8.19 -2.39
CA LYS A 103 9.43 8.97 -3.01
C LYS A 103 8.06 8.67 -2.39
N ALA A 104 7.88 7.49 -1.79
CA ALA A 104 6.68 7.17 -1.05
C ALA A 104 6.60 8.05 0.19
N HIS A 105 5.73 9.07 0.16
CA HIS A 105 5.44 9.87 1.33
C HIS A 105 4.88 8.96 2.43
N LYS A 106 5.63 8.80 3.52
CA LYS A 106 5.19 8.03 4.67
C LYS A 106 4.13 8.85 5.39
N SER A 107 2.85 8.59 5.09
CA SER A 107 1.75 9.20 5.82
C SER A 107 1.79 8.74 7.28
N GLU A 108 2.11 9.67 8.19
CA GLU A 108 2.08 9.41 9.62
C GLU A 108 0.74 9.85 10.22
N VAL A 109 0.40 9.29 11.38
CA VAL A 109 -0.75 9.76 12.16
C VAL A 109 -0.23 10.75 13.18
N LYS A 110 -0.57 12.03 13.02
CA LYS A 110 -0.23 13.09 13.98
C LYS A 110 -1.38 13.23 14.98
N GLU A 111 -1.05 13.35 16.26
CA GLU A 111 -2.05 13.49 17.31
C GLU A 111 -2.18 14.95 17.78
N ILE A 112 -3.42 15.43 17.93
CA ILE A 112 -3.70 16.75 18.49
C ILE A 112 -4.65 16.59 19.67
N ARG A 113 -4.26 17.21 20.79
CA ARG A 113 -4.99 17.10 22.03
C ARG A 113 -5.76 18.38 22.36
N PHE A 114 -7.02 18.21 22.70
CA PHE A 114 -7.89 19.24 23.24
C PHE A 114 -8.27 18.95 24.69
N THR A 115 -8.70 20.01 25.38
CA THR A 115 -9.34 19.95 26.69
C THR A 115 -10.76 20.48 26.57
N PRO A 116 -11.69 20.09 27.47
CA PRO A 116 -13.07 20.57 27.43
C PRO A 116 -13.22 22.09 27.61
N ASN A 117 -12.17 22.75 28.12
CA ASN A 117 -12.10 24.20 28.35
C ASN A 117 -11.01 24.83 27.45
N THR A 118 -10.82 24.32 26.23
CA THR A 118 -9.91 24.95 25.25
C THR A 118 -10.40 26.36 24.93
N ASP A 119 -9.47 27.32 24.93
CA ASP A 119 -9.68 28.71 24.53
C ASP A 119 -9.66 28.86 23.01
N ASP A 120 -10.30 29.91 22.48
CA ASP A 120 -10.38 30.16 21.04
C ASP A 120 -8.98 30.33 20.39
N HIS A 121 -8.04 30.97 21.08
CA HIS A 121 -6.68 31.12 20.56
C HIS A 121 -5.92 29.78 20.46
N ASP A 122 -6.07 28.90 21.47
CA ASP A 122 -5.49 27.56 21.46
C ASP A 122 -6.12 26.68 20.38
N PHE A 123 -7.43 26.83 20.15
CA PHE A 123 -8.14 26.16 19.07
C PHE A 123 -7.59 26.55 17.69
N ASP A 124 -7.47 27.85 17.41
CA ASP A 124 -7.00 28.36 16.12
C ASP A 124 -5.55 27.95 15.83
N PHE A 125 -4.68 27.96 16.85
CA PHE A 125 -3.31 27.50 16.72
C PHE A 125 -3.26 26.01 16.32
N LYS A 126 -4.05 25.16 17.00
CA LYS A 126 -4.13 23.72 16.71
C LYS A 126 -4.78 23.44 15.35
N ALA A 127 -5.76 24.24 14.93
CA ALA A 127 -6.37 24.13 13.61
C ALA A 127 -5.35 24.39 12.51
N LYS A 128 -4.55 25.46 12.60
CA LYS A 128 -3.47 25.73 11.65
C LYS A 128 -2.45 24.60 11.56
N HIS A 129 -2.10 23.98 12.70
CA HIS A 129 -1.20 22.82 12.72
C HIS A 129 -1.81 21.61 12.03
N ALA A 130 -3.08 21.32 12.29
CA ALA A 130 -3.78 20.24 11.60
C ALA A 130 -3.91 20.50 10.10
N GLU A 131 -4.17 21.74 9.69
CA GLU A 131 -4.19 22.12 8.28
C GLU A 131 -2.85 21.84 7.61
N SER A 132 -1.73 22.18 8.26
CA SER A 132 -0.39 21.85 7.76
C SER A 132 -0.19 20.34 7.66
N PHE A 133 -0.52 19.57 8.71
CA PHE A 133 -0.36 18.12 8.68
C PHE A 133 -1.20 17.45 7.60
N LEU A 134 -2.41 17.93 7.35
CA LEU A 134 -3.29 17.42 6.29
C LEU A 134 -2.76 17.83 4.89
N LYS A 135 -2.22 19.04 4.73
CA LYS A 135 -1.55 19.46 3.49
C LYS A 135 -0.31 18.61 3.20
N ASP A 136 0.42 18.23 4.24
CA ASP A 136 1.55 17.31 4.16
C ASP A 136 1.12 15.86 3.88
N GLY A 137 -0.18 15.55 3.81
CA GLY A 137 -0.67 14.19 3.52
C GLY A 137 -0.63 13.24 4.73
N ASN A 138 -0.50 13.78 5.94
CA ASN A 138 -0.62 13.01 7.18
C ASN A 138 -2.08 12.90 7.62
N LYS A 139 -2.39 11.84 8.36
CA LYS A 139 -3.68 11.73 9.05
C LYS A 139 -3.59 12.45 10.39
N VAL A 140 -4.67 13.09 10.81
CA VAL A 140 -4.71 13.79 12.09
C VAL A 140 -5.71 13.09 13.01
N LYS A 141 -5.21 12.50 14.10
CA LYS A 141 -6.03 11.95 15.18
C LYS A 141 -6.18 13.01 16.25
N THR A 142 -7.36 13.58 16.36
CA THR A 142 -7.67 14.53 17.42
C THR A 142 -8.38 13.85 18.57
N TYR A 143 -8.11 14.31 19.78
CA TYR A 143 -8.87 13.84 20.93
C TYR A 143 -9.05 14.90 22.00
N VAL A 144 -10.24 14.89 22.61
CA VAL A 144 -10.53 15.67 23.82
C VAL A 144 -10.31 14.76 25.01
N GLN A 145 -9.38 15.12 25.92
CA GLN A 145 -9.19 14.36 27.15
C GLN A 145 -10.05 14.91 28.28
N PHE A 146 -10.94 14.08 28.83
CA PHE A 146 -11.73 14.41 30.01
C PHE A 146 -10.99 13.96 31.27
N LYS A 147 -10.79 14.88 32.22
CA LYS A 147 -10.19 14.59 33.53
C LYS A 147 -11.26 14.66 34.62
N GLY A 148 -11.33 13.63 35.48
CA GLY A 148 -12.26 13.59 36.62
C GLY A 148 -13.72 13.73 36.21
N ARG A 149 -14.44 14.68 36.84
CA ARG A 149 -15.87 14.97 36.56
C ARG A 149 -16.11 15.65 35.21
N ALA A 150 -15.06 15.99 34.47
CA ALA A 150 -15.20 16.67 33.18
C ALA A 150 -15.91 15.83 32.11
N ILE A 151 -16.10 14.52 32.33
CA ILE A 151 -16.90 13.66 31.44
C ILE A 151 -18.35 14.13 31.29
N MET A 152 -18.88 14.90 32.26
CA MET A 152 -20.21 15.50 32.14
C MET A 152 -20.28 16.56 31.03
N PHE A 153 -19.14 17.12 30.61
CA PHE A 153 -19.04 18.06 29.49
C PHE A 153 -18.75 17.36 28.16
N LYS A 154 -19.24 16.13 27.96
CA LYS A 154 -19.09 15.38 26.70
C LYS A 154 -19.58 16.19 25.49
N GLU A 155 -20.69 16.90 25.65
CA GLU A 155 -21.32 17.74 24.61
C GLU A 155 -20.40 18.88 24.18
N ARG A 156 -19.68 19.50 25.13
CA ARG A 156 -18.69 20.53 24.80
C ARG A 156 -17.50 19.95 24.03
N GLY A 157 -17.04 18.76 24.41
CA GLY A 157 -15.98 18.06 23.68
C GLY A 157 -16.39 17.72 22.25
N GLU A 158 -17.62 17.25 22.07
CA GLU A 158 -18.19 16.96 20.76
C GLU A 158 -18.29 18.21 19.88
N LEU A 159 -18.82 19.31 20.43
CA LEU A 159 -18.89 20.59 19.74
C LEU A 159 -17.52 21.12 19.30
N ILE A 160 -16.48 20.96 20.14
CA ILE A 160 -15.11 21.35 19.78
C ILE A 160 -14.63 20.54 18.57
N LEU A 161 -14.85 19.22 18.56
CA LEU A 161 -14.41 18.36 17.46
C LEU A 161 -15.21 18.61 16.18
N LEU A 162 -16.50 18.92 16.27
CA LEU A 162 -17.34 19.28 15.13
C LEU A 162 -16.91 20.63 14.53
N LYS A 163 -16.71 21.66 15.37
CA LYS A 163 -16.15 22.95 14.92
C LYS A 163 -14.78 22.77 14.26
N PHE A 164 -13.96 21.87 14.80
CA PHE A 164 -12.67 21.53 14.22
C PHE A 164 -12.81 20.87 12.85
N ALA A 165 -13.80 19.99 12.67
CA ALA A 165 -14.11 19.38 11.39
C ALA A 165 -14.56 20.40 10.34
N GLU A 166 -15.41 21.36 10.72
CA GLU A 166 -15.83 22.46 9.85
C GLU A 166 -14.64 23.32 9.43
N ARG A 167 -13.76 23.68 10.38
CA ARG A 167 -12.56 24.47 10.09
C ARG A 167 -11.61 23.75 9.13
N LEU A 168 -11.47 22.44 9.28
CA LEU A 168 -10.61 21.62 8.44
C LEU A 168 -11.28 21.15 7.14
N ALA A 169 -12.54 21.49 6.90
CA ALA A 169 -13.30 21.01 5.75
C ALA A 169 -12.65 21.40 4.42
N GLU A 170 -11.84 22.45 4.34
CA GLU A 170 -11.15 22.82 3.10
C GLU A 170 -10.01 21.85 2.72
N VAL A 171 -9.29 21.31 3.72
CA VAL A 171 -8.04 20.56 3.51
C VAL A 171 -8.15 19.07 3.87
N GLY A 172 -9.12 18.70 4.70
CA GLY A 172 -9.35 17.36 5.20
C GLY A 172 -10.83 16.99 5.28
N GLY A 173 -11.08 15.69 5.41
CA GLY A 173 -12.40 15.13 5.66
C GLY A 173 -12.39 14.36 6.97
N LEU A 174 -13.51 14.40 7.69
CA LEU A 174 -13.74 13.58 8.87
C LEU A 174 -13.95 12.12 8.41
N GLU A 175 -13.10 11.19 8.84
CA GLU A 175 -13.25 9.75 8.51
C GLU A 175 -14.31 9.08 9.40
N SER A 176 -14.38 9.48 10.68
CA SER A 176 -15.31 8.92 11.65
C SER A 176 -15.85 10.03 12.55
N MET A 177 -17.15 9.95 12.85
CA MET A 177 -17.77 10.80 13.86
C MET A 177 -17.06 10.67 15.21
N PRO A 178 -17.05 11.74 16.03
CA PRO A 178 -16.45 11.73 17.36
C PRO A 178 -17.00 10.58 18.21
N THR A 179 -16.12 9.67 18.63
CA THR A 179 -16.50 8.52 19.45
C THR A 179 -15.80 8.57 20.80
N MET A 180 -16.50 8.15 21.85
CA MET A 180 -15.93 8.02 23.20
C MET A 180 -15.11 6.74 23.33
N GLU A 181 -13.82 6.88 23.59
CA GLU A 181 -12.90 5.79 23.93
C GLU A 181 -12.39 6.00 25.37
N GLY A 182 -13.11 5.42 26.33
CA GLY A 182 -12.81 5.55 27.76
C GLY A 182 -12.94 6.99 28.27
N LYS A 183 -11.81 7.63 28.61
CA LYS A 183 -11.75 9.02 29.11
C LYS A 183 -11.41 10.04 28.03
N ARG A 184 -11.45 9.64 26.75
CA ARG A 184 -11.14 10.50 25.60
C ARG A 184 -12.27 10.42 24.58
N MET A 185 -12.60 11.53 23.95
CA MET A 185 -13.40 11.54 22.72
C MET A 185 -12.45 11.74 21.56
N ILE A 186 -12.54 10.90 20.52
CA ILE A 186 -11.57 10.83 19.44
C ILE A 186 -12.28 11.07 18.11
N ALA A 187 -11.64 11.85 17.24
CA ALA A 187 -12.02 12.03 15.84
C ALA A 187 -10.77 11.94 14.94
N ILE A 188 -10.91 11.28 13.79
CA ILE A 188 -9.81 11.09 12.83
C ILE A 188 -10.13 11.85 11.55
N PHE A 189 -9.16 12.64 11.10
CA PHE A 189 -9.23 13.42 9.88
C PHE A 189 -8.23 12.87 8.85
N ALA A 190 -8.71 12.69 7.62
CA ALA A 190 -7.89 12.31 6.49
C ALA A 190 -7.71 13.49 5.53
N PRO A 191 -6.53 13.62 4.89
CA PRO A 191 -6.27 14.70 3.95
C PRO A 191 -7.08 14.54 2.67
N LYS A 192 -7.75 15.62 2.21
CA LYS A 192 -8.52 15.59 0.95
C LYS A 192 -7.63 15.39 -0.28
N ALA A 193 -6.38 15.87 -0.22
CA ALA A 193 -5.38 15.71 -1.27
C ALA A 193 -4.92 14.26 -1.48
N ALA A 194 -5.24 13.33 -0.56
CA ALA A 194 -4.96 11.91 -0.74
C ALA A 194 -6.02 11.17 -1.58
N LYS A 195 -7.05 11.85 -2.08
CA LYS A 195 -7.66 11.40 -3.32
C LYS A 195 -6.61 11.58 -4.41
N LYS A 196 -5.84 10.51 -4.64
CA LYS A 196 -5.39 10.13 -5.98
C LYS A 196 -6.48 10.59 -6.93
N LYS A 197 -6.12 11.34 -7.97
CA LYS A 197 -6.94 11.47 -9.17
C LYS A 197 -7.30 10.05 -9.59
N GLU A 198 -8.45 9.58 -9.12
CA GLU A 198 -9.14 8.43 -9.63
C GLU A 198 -9.54 8.90 -11.02
N LYS A 199 -8.72 8.54 -12.01
CA LYS A 199 -9.16 8.57 -13.39
C LYS A 199 -10.40 7.69 -13.39
N GLU A 200 -11.56 8.31 -13.58
CA GLU A 200 -12.81 7.62 -13.85
C GLU A 200 -12.50 6.45 -14.81
N PRO A 201 -12.84 5.20 -14.45
CA PRO A 201 -13.03 4.19 -15.45
C PRO A 201 -14.18 4.68 -16.32
N LYS A 202 -13.88 5.08 -17.55
CA LYS A 202 -14.90 5.24 -18.58
C LYS A 202 -15.63 3.90 -18.66
N GLU A 203 -16.89 3.88 -18.24
CA GLU A 203 -17.78 2.74 -18.44
C GLU A 203 -17.74 2.34 -19.93
N PRO A 204 -17.54 1.05 -20.24
CA PRO A 204 -17.72 0.56 -21.59
C PRO A 204 -19.18 0.79 -22.00
N ARG A 205 -19.39 1.52 -23.09
CA ARG A 205 -20.69 1.61 -23.76
C ARG A 205 -21.17 0.20 -24.05
N GLU A 206 -22.29 -0.19 -23.45
CA GLU A 206 -23.03 -1.40 -23.83
C GLU A 206 -23.34 -1.34 -25.34
N PRO A 207 -23.14 -2.43 -26.10
CA PRO A 207 -23.65 -2.53 -27.46
C PRO A 207 -25.18 -2.55 -27.41
N ARG A 208 -25.81 -1.54 -28.02
CA ARG A 208 -27.25 -1.57 -28.31
C ARG A 208 -27.52 -2.76 -29.24
N GLU A 209 -28.28 -3.73 -28.75
CA GLU A 209 -28.86 -4.79 -29.58
C GLU A 209 -29.69 -4.17 -30.73
N PRO A 210 -29.64 -4.75 -31.95
CA PRO A 210 -30.45 -4.28 -33.05
C PRO A 210 -31.92 -4.66 -32.81
N LYS A 211 -32.79 -3.67 -32.65
CA LYS A 211 -34.24 -3.88 -32.65
C LYS A 211 -34.68 -4.41 -34.01
N ALA A 212 -35.32 -5.58 -33.99
CA ALA A 212 -35.98 -6.22 -35.11
C ALA A 212 -36.93 -5.25 -35.84
N ALA A 213 -36.69 -5.07 -37.13
CA ALA A 213 -37.64 -4.48 -38.05
C ALA A 213 -38.76 -5.48 -38.31
N THR A 214 -39.99 -5.09 -37.99
CA THR A 214 -41.22 -5.77 -38.40
C THR A 214 -41.37 -5.62 -39.92
N PRO A 215 -41.61 -6.69 -40.69
CA PRO A 215 -41.85 -6.56 -42.13
C PRO A 215 -43.24 -5.96 -42.42
N PRO A 216 -43.39 -5.17 -43.50
CA PRO A 216 -44.64 -4.52 -43.84
C PRO A 216 -45.67 -5.52 -44.40
N SER A 217 -46.90 -5.36 -43.93
CA SER A 217 -48.14 -5.90 -44.51
C SER A 217 -48.34 -5.37 -45.94
N SER A 218 -48.40 -6.28 -46.93
CA SER A 218 -49.35 -6.21 -48.06
C SER A 218 -49.11 -7.39 -49.02
N ALA A 219 -50.10 -8.28 -49.15
CA ALA A 219 -50.39 -9.06 -50.35
C ALA A 219 -51.74 -9.77 -50.17
N ASP A 220 -52.79 -9.04 -50.52
CA ASP A 220 -54.09 -9.59 -50.90
C ASP A 220 -53.93 -10.23 -52.29
N ALA A 221 -54.27 -11.52 -52.41
CA ALA A 221 -54.39 -12.20 -53.69
C ALA A 221 -55.49 -13.27 -53.61
N GLY A 222 -56.67 -12.86 -54.07
CA GLY A 222 -57.70 -13.62 -54.79
C GLY A 222 -57.73 -15.14 -54.69
N GLY A 223 -58.80 -15.65 -54.07
CA GLY A 223 -59.33 -16.99 -54.32
C GLY A 223 -60.32 -16.98 -55.49
N SER A 224 -60.08 -17.83 -56.49
CA SER A 224 -61.03 -18.23 -57.53
C SER A 224 -60.67 -19.63 -58.04
N ALA A 225 -61.71 -20.41 -58.36
CA ALA A 225 -61.75 -21.80 -58.88
C ALA A 225 -61.46 -22.89 -57.82
N GLU A 226 -62.22 -23.98 -57.70
CA GLU A 226 -63.22 -24.64 -58.56
C GLU A 226 -64.12 -25.52 -57.68
#